data_AF-A0A026WMI1-F1
#
_entry.id   AF-A0A026WMI1-F1
#
_cell.length_a   1.000
_cell.length_b   1.000
_cell.length_c   1.000
_cell.angle_alpha   90.00
_cell.angle_beta   90.00
_cell.angle_gamma   90.00
#
_symmetry.space_group_name_H-M   'P 1'
#
loop_
_entity.id
_entity.type
_entity.pdbx_description
1 polymer ?
#
loop_
_entity_poly.entity_id
_entity_poly.type
_entity_poly.pdbx_seq_one_letter_code
_entity_poly.pdbx_strand_id
1 'polypeptide(L)'
;MENQKEHFPHILFYYFRKGKNAVQAHKKLRDVYGEDALKLRQCQNWFTKFRSRDFNVKDAPRSGRPIEIDDDKIKALIDSNRRLTTREIAENLNISKSSVENHSKRLGPLIAHAIATAYRVAVIPGNLYRTQAEARISALGNNANAGSWC
;
A
#
# COMPACT_ATOMS: atom_id res chain seq x y z
N MET A 1 -8.60 4.02 22.21
CA MET A 1 -10.04 4.00 21.84
C MET A 1 -10.44 2.56 21.65
N GLU A 2 -11.36 2.06 22.47
CA GLU A 2 -11.80 0.66 22.49
C GLU A 2 -12.32 0.23 21.12
N ASN A 3 -11.79 -0.89 20.63
CA ASN A 3 -12.14 -1.45 19.33
C ASN A 3 -13.57 -2.01 19.39
N GLN A 4 -14.58 -1.18 19.13
CA GLN A 4 -16.00 -1.57 19.14
C GLN A 4 -16.29 -2.80 18.28
N LYS A 5 -15.45 -3.11 17.27
CA LYS A 5 -15.58 -4.31 16.43
C LYS A 5 -15.33 -5.61 17.21
N GLU A 6 -14.49 -5.57 18.24
CA GLU A 6 -14.15 -6.73 19.06
C GLU A 6 -15.11 -6.89 20.25
N HIS A 7 -15.84 -5.84 20.64
CA HIS A 7 -16.73 -5.83 21.81
C HIS A 7 -17.82 -6.91 21.76
N PHE A 8 -18.65 -6.91 20.71
CA PHE A 8 -19.76 -7.86 20.59
C PHE A 8 -19.30 -9.33 20.44
N PRO A 9 -18.25 -9.65 19.66
CA PRO A 9 -17.73 -11.02 19.61
C PRO A 9 -17.33 -11.58 20.99
N HIS A 10 -16.73 -10.77 21.88
CA HIS A 10 -16.39 -11.21 23.23
C HIS A 10 -17.64 -11.54 24.06
N ILE A 11 -18.68 -10.71 23.95
CA ILE A 11 -19.97 -10.97 24.61
C ILE A 11 -20.62 -12.25 24.06
N LEU A 12 -20.59 -12.44 22.75
CA LEU A 12 -21.10 -13.67 22.13
C LEU A 12 -20.32 -14.90 22.57
N PHE A 13 -18.99 -14.78 22.73
CA PHE A 13 -18.15 -15.86 23.22
C PHE A 13 -18.49 -16.23 24.67
N TYR A 14 -18.75 -15.23 25.53
CA TYR A 14 -19.24 -15.47 26.89
C TYR A 14 -20.55 -16.27 26.89
N TYR A 15 -21.54 -15.89 26.07
CA TYR A 15 -22.80 -16.63 25.98
C TYR A 15 -22.65 -18.03 25.40
N PHE A 16 -21.74 -18.20 24.44
CA PHE A 16 -21.37 -19.51 23.91
C PHE A 16 -20.82 -20.43 25.01
N ARG A 17 -19.91 -19.93 25.86
CA ARG A 17 -19.38 -20.68 27.01
C ARG A 17 -20.42 -21.00 28.08
N LYS A 18 -21.45 -20.17 28.20
CA LYS A 18 -22.63 -20.42 29.05
C LYS A 18 -23.63 -21.43 28.44
N GLY A 19 -23.33 -22.03 27.29
CA GLY A 19 -24.19 -23.02 26.64
C GLY A 19 -25.46 -22.43 26.02
N LYS A 20 -25.52 -21.11 25.80
CA LYS A 20 -26.64 -20.47 25.10
C LYS A 20 -26.49 -20.66 23.61
N ASN A 21 -27.60 -20.58 22.88
CA ASN A 21 -27.57 -20.56 21.42
C ASN A 21 -27.47 -19.13 20.86
N ALA A 22 -27.15 -18.99 19.57
CA ALA A 22 -26.98 -17.68 18.92
C ALA A 22 -28.22 -16.79 19.01
N VAL A 23 -29.42 -17.36 18.96
CA VAL A 23 -30.69 -16.62 19.05
C VAL A 23 -30.89 -16.05 20.45
N GLN A 24 -30.61 -16.84 21.48
CA GLN A 24 -30.68 -16.41 22.88
C GLN A 24 -29.65 -15.32 23.18
N ALA A 25 -28.42 -15.49 22.71
CA ALA A 25 -27.37 -14.49 22.85
C ALA A 25 -27.74 -13.18 22.13
N HIS A 26 -28.27 -13.26 20.90
CA HIS A 26 -28.75 -12.10 20.15
C HIS A 26 -29.86 -11.36 20.88
N LYS A 27 -30.87 -12.06 21.41
CA LYS A 27 -31.94 -11.44 22.20
C LYS A 27 -31.38 -10.68 23.40
N LYS A 28 -30.52 -11.32 24.19
CA LYS A 28 -29.88 -10.69 25.36
C LYS A 28 -29.02 -9.48 24.99
N LEU A 29 -28.31 -9.56 23.87
CA LEU A 29 -27.48 -8.48 23.37
C LEU A 29 -28.35 -7.30 22.91
N ARG A 30 -29.46 -7.56 22.22
CA ARG A 30 -30.44 -6.56 21.83
C ARG A 30 -31.10 -5.89 23.04
N ASP A 31 -31.44 -6.66 24.08
CA ASP A 31 -32.08 -6.12 25.29
C ASP A 31 -31.17 -5.11 26.02
N VAL A 32 -29.84 -5.25 25.92
CA VAL A 32 -28.85 -4.37 26.57
C VAL A 32 -28.41 -3.21 25.68
N TYR A 33 -28.19 -3.47 24.38
CA TYR A 33 -27.56 -2.51 23.46
C TYR A 33 -28.53 -1.91 22.41
N GLY A 34 -29.79 -2.34 22.39
CA GLY A 34 -30.80 -1.90 21.43
C GLY A 34 -30.88 -2.73 20.13
N GLU A 35 -31.86 -2.41 19.29
CA GLU A 35 -32.17 -3.10 18.02
C GLU A 35 -30.97 -3.14 17.05
N ASP A 36 -30.18 -2.06 17.03
CA ASP A 36 -29.10 -1.84 16.07
C ASP A 36 -27.76 -2.47 16.46
N ALA A 37 -27.69 -3.15 17.61
CA ALA A 37 -26.42 -3.62 18.16
C ALA A 37 -25.71 -4.67 17.29
N LEU A 38 -26.41 -5.74 16.91
CA LEU A 38 -25.84 -6.77 16.04
C LEU A 38 -26.94 -7.58 15.35
N LYS A 39 -26.81 -7.83 14.05
CA LYS A 39 -27.79 -8.64 13.31
C LYS A 39 -27.70 -10.11 13.72
N LEU A 40 -28.84 -10.81 13.76
CA LEU A 40 -28.88 -12.24 14.10
C LEU A 40 -27.92 -13.09 13.25
N ARG A 41 -27.79 -12.79 11.95
CA ARG A 41 -26.86 -13.48 11.04
C ARG A 41 -25.40 -13.33 11.48
N GLN A 42 -25.02 -12.17 12.00
CA GLN A 42 -23.67 -11.95 12.53
C GLN A 42 -23.44 -12.79 13.80
N CYS A 43 -24.43 -12.88 14.70
CA CYS A 43 -24.35 -13.78 15.86
C CYS A 43 -24.16 -15.24 15.42
N GLN A 44 -24.93 -15.70 14.45
CA GLN A 44 -24.83 -17.07 13.93
C GLN A 44 -23.44 -17.36 13.33
N ASN A 45 -22.89 -16.44 12.55
CA ASN A 45 -21.54 -16.58 11.99
C ASN A 45 -20.48 -16.74 13.08
N TRP A 46 -20.54 -15.91 14.14
CA TRP A 46 -19.65 -16.04 15.30
C TRP A 46 -19.81 -17.39 16.01
N PHE A 47 -21.03 -17.85 16.22
CA PHE A 47 -21.29 -19.15 16.84
C PHE A 47 -20.81 -20.32 15.99
N THR A 48 -20.85 -20.21 14.66
CA THR A 48 -20.22 -21.20 13.76
C THR A 48 -18.71 -21.19 13.93
N LYS A 49 -18.08 -20.01 13.97
CA LYS A 49 -16.63 -19.85 14.22
C LYS A 49 -16.19 -20.47 15.56
N PHE A 50 -16.94 -20.20 16.64
CA PHE A 50 -16.65 -20.76 17.97
C PHE A 50 -16.81 -22.29 18.02
N ARG A 51 -17.78 -22.85 17.28
CA ARG A 51 -17.93 -24.31 17.14
C ARG A 51 -16.76 -24.95 16.42
N SER A 52 -16.15 -24.24 15.46
CA SER A 52 -14.90 -24.64 14.79
C SER A 52 -13.65 -24.45 15.65
N ARG A 53 -13.81 -24.11 16.95
CA ARG A 53 -12.72 -23.83 17.90
C ARG A 53 -11.80 -22.66 17.51
N ASP A 54 -12.26 -21.81 16.60
CA ASP A 54 -11.58 -20.55 16.30
C ASP A 54 -12.14 -19.45 17.21
N PHE A 55 -11.32 -19.04 18.19
CA PHE A 55 -11.67 -18.01 19.16
C PHE A 55 -10.99 -16.67 18.86
N ASN A 56 -10.37 -16.53 17.69
CA ASN A 56 -9.76 -15.26 17.31
C ASN A 56 -10.86 -14.24 17.01
N VAL A 57 -10.99 -13.24 17.87
CA VAL A 57 -11.96 -12.16 17.71
C VAL A 57 -11.50 -11.13 16.66
N LYS A 58 -10.20 -11.08 16.35
CA LYS A 58 -9.67 -10.19 15.34
C LYS A 58 -10.02 -10.69 13.94
N ASP A 59 -10.37 -9.75 13.08
CA ASP A 59 -10.49 -10.04 11.65
C ASP A 59 -9.14 -10.54 11.16
N ALA A 60 -9.14 -11.68 10.46
CA ALA A 60 -7.97 -12.09 9.71
C ALA A 60 -7.63 -11.00 8.69
N PRO A 61 -6.35 -10.78 8.38
CA PRO A 61 -5.98 -9.90 7.27
C PRO A 61 -6.76 -10.36 6.04
N ARG A 62 -7.58 -9.47 5.48
CA ARG A 62 -8.36 -9.79 4.29
C ARG A 62 -7.36 -10.15 3.21
N SER A 63 -7.52 -11.34 2.62
CA SER A 63 -6.88 -11.62 1.35
C SER A 63 -7.42 -10.60 0.35
N GLY A 64 -6.62 -9.57 0.07
CA GLY A 64 -6.84 -8.76 -1.11
C GLY A 64 -6.76 -9.65 -2.34
N ARG A 65 -7.20 -9.16 -3.50
CA ARG A 65 -6.95 -9.86 -4.76
C ARG A 65 -5.44 -10.09 -4.88
N PRO A 66 -4.96 -11.35 -4.92
CA PRO A 66 -3.58 -11.60 -5.25
C PRO A 66 -3.39 -11.10 -6.68
N ILE A 67 -2.54 -10.09 -6.84
CA ILE A 67 -2.02 -9.77 -8.15
C ILE A 67 -0.82 -10.71 -8.28
N GLU A 68 -0.97 -11.77 -9.10
CA GLU A 68 0.01 -12.84 -9.35
C GLU A 68 1.32 -12.36 -10.01
N ILE A 69 1.68 -11.09 -9.82
CA ILE A 69 2.87 -10.52 -10.42
C ILE A 69 4.00 -10.67 -9.41
N ASP A 70 5.05 -11.32 -9.88
CA ASP A 70 6.29 -11.55 -9.17
C ASP A 70 7.02 -10.21 -8.96
N ASP A 71 7.08 -9.76 -7.70
CA ASP A 71 7.82 -8.58 -7.28
C ASP A 71 9.30 -8.67 -7.63
N ASP A 72 9.86 -9.88 -7.66
CA ASP A 72 11.27 -10.12 -7.95
C ASP A 72 11.60 -9.80 -9.40
N LYS A 73 10.66 -10.00 -10.34
CA LYS A 73 10.83 -9.64 -11.75
C LYS A 73 10.87 -8.12 -11.95
N ILE A 74 10.00 -7.39 -11.25
CA ILE A 74 10.00 -5.91 -11.29
C ILE A 74 11.31 -5.39 -10.70
N LYS A 75 11.74 -5.97 -9.58
CA LYS A 75 13.00 -5.58 -8.92
C LYS A 75 14.22 -5.87 -9.81
N ALA A 76 14.31 -7.05 -10.41
CA ALA A 76 15.40 -7.44 -11.30
C ALA A 76 15.51 -6.53 -12.53
N LEU A 77 14.39 -6.14 -13.14
CA LEU A 77 14.38 -5.19 -14.26
C LEU A 77 14.88 -3.81 -13.86
N ILE A 78 14.48 -3.31 -12.69
CA ILE A 78 14.90 -1.99 -12.19
C ILE A 78 16.38 -2.00 -11.79
N ASP A 79 16.85 -3.09 -11.17
CA ASP A 79 18.26 -3.26 -10.83
C ASP A 79 19.14 -3.37 -12.09
N SER A 80 18.62 -3.98 -13.16
CA SER A 80 19.31 -4.06 -14.46
C SER A 80 19.35 -2.72 -15.19
N ASN A 81 18.25 -1.95 -15.15
CA ASN A 81 18.20 -0.63 -15.75
C ASN A 81 17.30 0.33 -14.96
N ARG A 82 17.93 1.17 -14.13
CA ARG A 82 17.25 2.18 -13.30
C ARG A 82 16.59 3.31 -14.08
N ARG A 83 16.78 3.38 -15.41
CA ARG A 83 16.18 4.40 -16.28
C ARG A 83 14.88 3.93 -16.94
N LEU A 84 14.41 2.73 -16.65
CA LEU A 84 13.12 2.25 -17.17
C LEU A 84 11.96 3.02 -16.53
N THR A 85 11.04 3.46 -17.38
CA THR A 85 9.78 4.05 -16.99
C THR A 85 8.76 2.97 -16.62
N THR A 86 7.71 3.36 -15.89
CA THR A 86 6.60 2.45 -15.55
C THR A 86 5.98 1.79 -16.78
N ARG A 87 5.94 2.50 -17.92
CA ARG A 87 5.37 2.01 -19.18
C ARG A 87 6.24 0.93 -19.80
N GLU A 88 7.56 1.16 -19.85
CA GLU A 88 8.50 0.17 -20.39
C GLU A 88 8.57 -1.09 -19.51
N ILE A 89 8.48 -0.94 -18.18
CA ILE A 89 8.39 -2.09 -17.26
C ILE A 89 7.09 -2.86 -17.49
N ALA A 90 5.98 -2.17 -17.69
CA ALA A 90 4.68 -2.77 -18.00
C ALA A 90 4.71 -3.55 -19.32
N GLU A 91 5.33 -2.99 -20.36
CA GLU A 91 5.50 -3.62 -21.67
C GLU A 91 6.45 -4.85 -21.58
N ASN A 92 7.58 -4.73 -20.88
CA ASN A 92 8.54 -5.83 -20.69
C ASN A 92 7.96 -7.02 -19.92
N LEU A 93 7.08 -6.76 -18.95
CA LEU A 93 6.45 -7.79 -18.13
C LEU A 93 5.07 -8.20 -18.65
N ASN A 94 4.58 -7.57 -19.72
CA ASN A 94 3.23 -7.74 -20.25
C ASN A 94 2.12 -7.60 -19.18
N ILE A 95 2.25 -6.58 -18.33
CA ILE A 95 1.31 -6.27 -17.24
C ILE A 95 0.75 -4.85 -17.38
N SER A 96 -0.34 -4.56 -16.68
CA SER A 96 -0.88 -3.19 -16.69
C SER A 96 0.04 -2.22 -15.94
N LYS A 97 0.11 -0.97 -16.43
CA LYS A 97 0.82 0.13 -15.76
C LYS A 97 0.38 0.30 -14.30
N SER A 98 -0.92 0.17 -14.03
CA SER A 98 -1.48 0.28 -12.67
C SER A 98 -0.94 -0.79 -11.72
N SER A 99 -0.67 -1.99 -12.22
CA SER A 99 -0.04 -3.05 -11.45
C SER A 99 1.41 -2.73 -11.14
N VAL A 100 2.19 -2.23 -12.10
CA VAL A 100 3.58 -1.79 -11.84
C VAL A 100 3.63 -0.71 -10.75
N GLU A 101 2.72 0.26 -10.79
CA GLU A 101 2.65 1.33 -9.78
C GLU A 101 2.32 0.79 -8.39
N ASN A 102 1.36 -0.13 -8.29
CA ASN A 102 0.97 -0.75 -7.02
C ASN A 102 2.12 -1.59 -6.43
N HIS A 103 2.80 -2.37 -7.27
CA HIS A 103 3.94 -3.18 -6.88
C HIS A 103 5.15 -2.33 -6.50
N SER A 104 5.45 -1.27 -7.25
CA SER A 104 6.52 -0.32 -6.92
C SER A 104 6.30 0.36 -5.56
N LYS A 105 5.07 0.78 -5.25
CA LYS A 105 4.70 1.33 -3.93
C LYS A 105 4.90 0.30 -2.81
N ARG A 106 4.63 -0.98 -3.08
CA ARG A 106 4.83 -2.08 -2.12
C ARG A 106 6.30 -2.41 -1.89
N LEU A 107 7.11 -2.41 -2.95
CA LEU A 107 8.55 -2.70 -2.92
C LEU A 107 9.37 -1.60 -2.21
N GLY A 108 8.85 -0.36 -2.17
CA GLY A 108 9.34 0.69 -1.30
C GLY A 108 9.66 2.01 -2.02
N PRO A 109 9.84 3.10 -1.25
CA PRO A 109 9.96 4.46 -1.78
C PRO A 109 11.20 4.69 -2.66
N LEU A 110 12.27 3.93 -2.44
CA LEU A 110 13.49 3.99 -3.26
C LEU A 110 13.22 3.54 -4.71
N ILE A 111 12.46 2.46 -4.87
CA ILE A 111 12.10 1.90 -6.17
C ILE A 111 11.09 2.82 -6.87
N ALA A 112 10.12 3.35 -6.13
CA ALA A 112 9.18 4.35 -6.65
C ALA A 112 9.89 5.64 -7.12
N HIS A 113 10.90 6.11 -6.38
CA HIS A 113 11.68 7.30 -6.73
C HIS A 113 12.55 7.08 -7.98
N ALA A 114 13.15 5.90 -8.14
CA ALA A 114 13.96 5.56 -9.31
C ALA A 114 13.12 5.63 -10.60
N ILE A 115 11.93 5.02 -10.61
CA ILE A 115 11.01 5.06 -11.76
C ILE A 115 10.51 6.49 -12.04
N ALA A 116 10.21 7.28 -10.98
CA ALA A 116 9.79 8.66 -11.13
C ALA A 116 10.89 9.57 -11.68
N THR A 117 12.14 9.31 -11.32
CA THR A 117 13.32 10.05 -11.82
C THR A 117 13.59 9.70 -13.28
N ALA A 118 13.46 8.43 -13.67
CA ALA A 118 13.51 8.00 -15.07
C ALA A 118 12.48 8.76 -15.93
N TYR A 119 11.24 8.88 -15.44
CA TYR A 119 10.20 9.66 -16.11
C TYR A 119 10.57 11.15 -16.26
N ARG A 120 11.16 11.78 -15.22
CA ARG A 120 11.63 13.18 -15.29
C ARG A 120 12.75 13.39 -16.31
N VAL A 121 13.68 12.44 -16.45
CA VAL A 121 14.79 12.51 -17.41
C VAL A 121 14.31 12.29 -18.85
N ALA A 122 13.30 11.43 -19.06
CA ALA A 122 12.76 11.15 -20.40
C ALA A 122 11.83 12.24 -20.95
N VAL A 123 11.18 13.04 -20.08
CA VAL A 123 10.12 14.00 -20.47
C VAL A 123 10.62 15.45 -20.54
N ILE A 124 11.77 15.79 -19.95
CA ILE A 124 12.36 17.12 -20.12
C ILE A 124 13.27 17.09 -21.37
N PRO A 125 12.97 17.85 -22.44
CA PRO A 125 13.85 17.93 -23.60
C PRO A 125 15.25 18.38 -23.17
N GLY A 126 16.26 17.74 -23.74
CA GLY A 126 17.68 17.85 -23.39
C GLY A 126 18.33 19.19 -23.73
N ASN A 127 17.74 20.31 -23.33
CA ASN A 127 18.25 21.65 -23.58
C ASN A 127 18.29 22.58 -22.35
N LEU A 128 17.73 22.20 -21.18
CA LEU A 128 17.77 23.09 -20.00
C LEU A 128 19.00 22.88 -19.09
N TYR A 129 19.54 21.66 -19.00
CA TYR A 129 20.71 21.39 -18.14
C TYR A 129 22.05 21.67 -18.82
N ARG A 130 22.13 21.55 -20.16
CA ARG A 130 23.37 21.81 -20.92
C ARG A 130 23.64 23.32 -21.01
N THR A 131 22.61 24.10 -21.35
CA THR A 131 22.69 25.56 -21.43
C THR A 131 22.97 26.21 -20.07
N GLN A 132 22.43 25.68 -18.96
CA GLN A 132 22.66 26.24 -17.64
C GLN A 132 24.03 25.86 -17.03
N ALA A 133 24.60 24.71 -17.42
CA ALA A 133 25.98 24.35 -17.09
C ALA A 133 27.01 25.13 -17.93
N GLU A 134 26.76 25.30 -19.23
CA GLU A 134 27.60 26.11 -20.14
C GLU A 134 27.56 27.60 -19.76
N ALA A 135 26.41 28.13 -19.34
CA ALA A 135 26.29 29.50 -18.82
C ALA A 135 27.08 29.72 -17.51
N ARG A 136 27.21 28.70 -16.66
CA ARG A 136 28.04 28.77 -15.44
C ARG A 136 29.54 28.69 -15.73
N ILE A 137 29.96 27.89 -16.71
CA ILE A 137 31.37 27.79 -17.12
C ILE A 137 31.83 29.07 -17.82
N SER A 138 30.98 29.69 -18.64
CA SER A 138 31.27 30.99 -19.29
C SER A 138 31.35 32.15 -18.29
N ALA A 139 30.48 32.17 -17.27
CA ALA A 139 30.52 33.19 -16.21
C ALA A 139 31.76 33.10 -15.30
N LEU A 140 32.38 31.91 -15.18
CA LEU A 140 33.62 31.72 -14.42
C LEU A 140 34.89 32.01 -15.23
N GLY A 141 34.84 31.89 -16.58
CA GLY A 141 35.98 32.17 -17.46
C GLY A 141 36.26 33.66 -17.72
N ASN A 142 35.28 34.54 -17.56
CA ASN A 142 35.43 35.97 -17.83
C ASN A 142 35.97 36.81 -16.64
N ASN A 143 36.27 36.19 -15.50
CA ASN A 143 36.82 36.90 -14.33
C ASN A 143 38.35 36.72 -14.15
N ALA A 144 39.05 36.18 -15.15
CA ALA A 144 40.50 35.99 -15.11
C ALA A 144 41.29 37.09 -15.84
N ASN A 145 40.67 38.18 -16.30
CA ASN A 145 41.38 39.27 -16.99
C ASN A 145 41.10 40.68 -16.43
N ALA A 146 40.65 40.78 -15.17
CA ALA A 146 40.53 42.05 -14.46
C ALA A 146 41.51 42.06 -13.28
N GLY A 147 42.78 42.34 -13.56
CA GLY A 147 43.81 42.42 -12.52
C GLY A 147 45.24 42.61 -13.02
N SER A 148 45.49 43.67 -13.80
CA SER A 148 46.85 44.22 -13.90
C SER A 148 46.88 45.51 -13.09
N TRP A 149 47.43 45.42 -11.88
CA TRP A 149 47.80 46.57 -11.06
C TRP A 149 49.22 46.99 -11.44
N CYS A 150 49.35 48.16 -12.06
CA CYS A 150 50.45 49.13 -11.95
C CYS A 150 49.89 50.49 -12.36
#